data_AF-A0A1Q9MR69-F1
#
_entry.id   AF-A0A1Q9MR69-F1
#
_cell.length_a   1.000
_cell.length_b   1.000
_cell.length_c   1.000
_cell.angle_alpha   90.00
_cell.angle_beta   90.00
_cell.angle_gamma   90.00
#
_symmetry.space_group_name_H-M   'P 1'
#
loop_
_entity.id
_entity.type
_entity.pdbx_description
1 polymer ?
#
loop_
_entity_poly.entity_id
_entity_poly.type
_entity_poly.pdbx_seq_one_letter_code
_entity_poly.pdbx_strand_id
1 'polypeptide(L)'
;MPEESLLYGVVFSIFDDEGPSPRFVWPENLDYGWQLQISMKTISLLMGERTYQDGDKFEEVRYYGILPFPDFGLEALSFFFLLRDETARGQAKAATITLLTREKTRDFLYEDMPFLQSVINSTAAQIMDNHQEADYTTALKKLIVDIQTHLKQKASPFAGGRKYKLLFTGLDSSGKSSFLLGVQEKYSKILGIQPTKGVNRSTIEIFGAKLVEWELGGQKHYRDAIQTSATILYGTDVLFFLVDGQNLGRLEEAIDFFRNILTFLKGNDIHVPIEVCIHKIDPDLREHGNTRANIEKVRKKFREITSDVHQIKFFETSIFDHWSLLQAFSYGVARLSPNREIAHLQLTHLAGKIHAEGLYLLNEAGLILSDYVQNASISEALEISVPHLFSIFKNFKKANMIQKDRVISKLDNRVVVLQKITVQKFVLYLVAQLSSEKDISVLDANLDDFVHRISDIVQNYL
;
A
#
# COMPACT_ATOMS: atom_id res chain seq x y z
N MET A 1 -19.47 21.28 13.95
CA MET A 1 -18.79 20.38 12.99
C MET A 1 -18.75 19.00 13.61
N PRO A 2 -19.02 17.90 12.87
CA PRO A 2 -18.82 16.56 13.39
C PRO A 2 -17.36 16.41 13.86
N GLU A 3 -17.13 15.71 14.98
CA GLU A 3 -15.80 15.50 15.57
C GLU A 3 -14.81 14.81 14.63
N GLU A 4 -15.30 14.23 13.53
CA GLU A 4 -14.58 13.41 12.56
C GLU A 4 -14.28 14.10 11.21
N SER A 5 -14.50 15.42 11.07
CA SER A 5 -14.20 16.13 9.80
C SER A 5 -12.69 16.25 9.56
N LEU A 6 -12.19 15.65 8.47
CA LEU A 6 -10.77 15.72 8.06
C LEU A 6 -10.30 17.16 7.77
N LEU A 7 -11.18 18.01 7.22
CA LEU A 7 -10.95 19.45 7.11
C LEU A 7 -11.68 20.14 8.26
N TYR A 8 -10.92 20.70 9.20
CA TYR A 8 -11.45 21.40 10.37
C TYR A 8 -11.79 22.85 10.06
N GLY A 9 -10.98 23.53 9.25
CA GLY A 9 -11.20 24.91 8.87
C GLY A 9 -10.28 25.41 7.75
N VAL A 10 -10.59 26.59 7.22
CA VAL A 10 -9.79 27.32 6.26
C VAL A 10 -9.69 28.78 6.71
N VAL A 11 -8.47 29.30 6.81
CA VAL A 11 -8.22 30.71 7.10
C VAL A 11 -7.43 31.30 5.94
N PHE A 12 -7.94 32.38 5.37
CA PHE A 12 -7.21 33.19 4.40
C PHE A 12 -6.81 34.49 5.07
N SER A 13 -5.52 34.82 5.03
CA SER A 13 -4.95 35.98 5.71
C SER A 13 -4.19 36.86 4.74
N ILE A 14 -4.23 38.17 4.97
CA ILE A 14 -3.45 39.16 4.22
C ILE A 14 -2.64 39.98 5.22
N PHE A 15 -1.42 40.34 4.85
CA PHE A 15 -0.63 41.34 5.56
C PHE A 15 -1.01 42.74 5.05
N ASP A 16 -1.63 43.54 5.91
CA ASP A 16 -2.04 44.92 5.64
C ASP A 16 -1.37 45.92 6.59
N ASP A 17 -1.86 47.16 6.61
CA ASP A 17 -1.31 48.25 7.43
C ASP A 17 -1.43 48.01 8.95
N GLU A 18 -2.37 47.15 9.38
CA GLU A 18 -2.57 46.73 10.78
C GLU A 18 -1.84 45.41 11.10
N GLY A 19 -1.25 44.75 10.09
CA GLY A 19 -0.47 43.52 10.20
C GLY A 19 -1.15 42.30 9.58
N PRO A 20 -0.78 41.07 9.98
CA PRO A 20 -1.43 39.85 9.53
C PRO A 20 -2.89 39.79 10.00
N SER A 21 -3.84 39.96 9.08
CA SER A 21 -5.28 39.94 9.39
C SER A 21 -6.01 38.82 8.63
N PRO A 22 -6.96 38.11 9.27
CA PRO A 22 -7.81 37.14 8.58
C PRO A 22 -8.85 37.88 7.72
N ARG A 23 -8.91 37.55 6.43
CA ARG A 23 -9.85 38.13 5.46
C ARG A 23 -11.00 37.20 5.10
N PHE A 24 -10.80 35.90 5.28
CA PHE A 24 -11.87 34.92 5.15
C PHE A 24 -11.61 33.75 6.10
N VAL A 25 -12.68 33.28 6.74
CA VAL A 25 -12.62 32.19 7.72
C VAL A 25 -13.79 31.24 7.50
N TRP A 26 -13.47 29.94 7.49
CA TRP A 26 -14.44 28.87 7.52
C TRP A 26 -14.03 27.82 8.55
N PRO A 27 -14.95 27.33 9.39
CA PRO A 27 -16.32 27.83 9.55
C PRO A 27 -16.38 29.21 10.22
N GLU A 28 -17.46 29.95 10.01
CA GLU A 28 -17.64 31.33 10.54
C GLU A 28 -17.59 31.41 12.07
N ASN A 29 -17.75 30.29 12.77
CA ASN A 29 -17.70 30.19 14.23
C ASN A 29 -16.33 29.77 14.79
N LEU A 30 -15.25 29.80 13.99
CA LEU A 30 -13.90 29.58 14.49
C LEU A 30 -13.53 30.68 15.50
N ASP A 31 -12.85 30.35 16.60
CA ASP A 31 -12.49 31.33 17.63
C ASP A 31 -11.63 32.48 17.07
N TYR A 32 -11.96 33.73 17.40
CA TYR A 32 -11.27 34.90 16.86
C TYR A 32 -9.80 35.00 17.32
N GLY A 33 -9.51 34.57 18.54
CA GLY A 33 -8.13 34.49 19.03
C GLY A 33 -7.31 33.48 18.23
N TRP A 34 -7.89 32.34 17.86
CA TRP A 34 -7.24 31.34 17.02
C TRP A 34 -6.96 31.87 15.62
N GLN A 35 -7.95 32.56 15.02
CA GLN A 35 -7.80 33.19 13.71
C GLN A 35 -6.59 34.12 13.67
N LEU A 36 -6.48 35.05 14.64
CA LEU A 36 -5.37 35.99 14.74
C LEU A 36 -4.02 35.27 14.93
N GLN A 37 -3.94 34.28 15.81
CA GLN A 37 -2.70 33.53 16.02
C GLN A 37 -2.27 32.74 14.78
N ILE A 38 -3.22 32.16 14.06
CA ILE A 38 -2.95 31.44 12.81
C ILE A 38 -2.44 32.43 11.75
N SER A 39 -3.12 33.56 11.55
CA SER A 39 -2.69 34.59 10.60
C SER A 39 -1.29 35.13 10.92
N MET A 40 -1.01 35.45 12.18
CA MET A 40 0.30 35.91 12.63
C MET A 40 1.38 34.86 12.40
N LYS A 41 1.18 33.63 12.90
CA LYS A 41 2.19 32.57 12.84
C LYS A 41 2.50 32.16 11.41
N THR A 42 1.47 31.98 10.59
CA THR A 42 1.63 31.55 9.19
C THR A 42 2.32 32.63 8.35
N ILE A 43 1.90 33.89 8.44
CA ILE A 43 2.53 34.96 7.65
C ILE A 43 3.94 35.26 8.16
N SER A 44 4.16 35.42 9.47
CA SER A 44 5.46 35.82 10.01
C SER A 44 6.54 34.75 9.85
N LEU A 45 6.23 33.46 10.07
CA LEU A 45 7.21 32.39 9.88
C LEU A 45 7.57 32.25 8.41
N LEU A 46 6.58 32.28 7.53
CA LEU A 46 6.81 32.11 6.11
C LEU A 46 7.56 33.33 5.56
N MET A 47 7.20 34.56 5.92
CA MET A 47 7.95 35.77 5.53
C MET A 47 9.42 35.76 5.98
N GLY A 48 9.75 35.10 7.09
CA GLY A 48 11.11 35.02 7.63
C GLY A 48 12.06 34.09 6.87
N GLU A 49 11.55 33.19 6.02
CA GLU A 49 12.37 32.18 5.33
C GLU A 49 13.17 32.72 4.13
N ARG A 50 12.89 33.94 3.65
CA ARG A 50 13.78 34.68 2.73
C ARG A 50 13.76 36.17 3.03
N THR A 51 14.93 36.76 3.25
CA THR A 51 15.15 38.20 3.19
C THR A 51 14.74 38.72 1.81
N TYR A 52 13.70 39.56 1.75
CA TYR A 52 13.30 40.36 0.59
C TYR A 52 14.39 41.38 0.22
N GLN A 53 15.54 40.92 -0.28
CA GLN A 53 16.63 41.83 -0.63
C GLN A 53 17.24 41.68 -2.02
N ASP A 54 16.85 40.71 -2.85
CA ASP A 54 17.37 40.64 -4.22
C ASP A 54 16.26 40.33 -5.23
N GLY A 55 15.73 41.39 -5.85
CA GLY A 55 15.64 41.57 -7.30
C GLY A 55 14.99 40.55 -8.23
N ASP A 56 14.47 39.40 -7.79
CA ASP A 56 13.91 38.39 -8.69
C ASP A 56 12.37 38.35 -8.69
N LYS A 57 11.82 38.00 -9.85
CA LYS A 57 10.45 38.19 -10.34
C LYS A 57 9.36 37.88 -9.29
N PHE A 58 8.40 38.81 -9.17
CA PHE A 58 7.19 38.71 -8.31
C PHE A 58 6.39 37.41 -8.45
N GLU A 59 6.52 36.68 -9.56
CA GLU A 59 5.75 35.47 -9.86
C GLU A 59 6.31 34.18 -9.20
N GLU A 60 7.51 34.21 -8.61
CA GLU A 60 8.22 32.99 -8.17
C GLU A 60 8.12 32.64 -6.67
N VAL A 61 7.47 33.48 -5.84
CA VAL A 61 7.37 33.22 -4.39
C VAL A 61 6.08 32.46 -4.04
N ARG A 62 6.12 31.13 -4.19
CA ARG A 62 5.05 30.21 -3.79
C ARG A 62 5.62 29.02 -3.03
N TYR A 63 5.24 28.84 -1.77
CA TYR A 63 5.70 27.69 -0.97
C TYR A 63 4.70 27.29 0.08
N TYR A 64 4.83 26.04 0.51
CA TYR A 64 3.96 25.37 1.47
C TYR A 64 4.72 25.16 2.77
N GLY A 65 4.04 25.36 3.91
CA GLY A 65 4.55 25.01 5.23
C GLY A 65 3.50 24.24 6.01
N ILE A 66 3.89 23.15 6.65
CA ILE A 66 3.05 22.47 7.63
C ILE A 66 3.45 22.99 9.01
N LEU A 67 2.49 23.55 9.73
CA LEU A 67 2.72 24.23 10.99
C LEU A 67 1.84 23.61 12.10
N PRO A 68 2.45 23.16 13.21
CA PRO A 68 1.67 22.69 14.35
C PRO A 68 1.14 23.87 15.16
N PHE A 69 -0.08 23.73 15.68
CA PHE A 69 -0.72 24.61 16.66
C PHE A 69 -1.15 23.79 17.89
N PRO A 70 -0.19 23.41 18.75
CA PRO A 70 -0.44 22.50 19.88
C PRO A 70 -1.47 23.06 20.88
N ASP A 71 -1.47 24.37 21.09
CA ASP A 71 -2.41 25.06 21.99
C ASP A 71 -3.88 24.89 21.57
N PHE A 72 -4.12 24.53 20.31
CA PHE A 72 -5.44 24.31 19.73
C PHE A 72 -5.70 22.84 19.36
N GLY A 73 -4.70 21.95 19.52
CA GLY A 73 -4.75 20.57 19.03
C GLY A 73 -4.94 20.49 17.50
N LEU A 74 -4.39 21.47 16.78
CA LEU A 74 -4.52 21.59 15.34
C LEU A 74 -3.17 21.50 14.64
N GLU A 75 -3.21 21.05 13.40
CA GLU A 75 -2.10 21.14 12.45
C GLU A 75 -2.60 21.82 11.19
N ALA A 76 -1.71 22.57 10.53
CA ALA A 76 -2.10 23.42 9.43
C ALA A 76 -1.20 23.25 8.22
N LEU A 77 -1.79 23.08 7.04
CA LEU A 77 -1.10 23.27 5.77
C LEU A 77 -1.32 24.71 5.31
N SER A 78 -0.24 25.50 5.32
CA SER A 78 -0.26 26.90 4.90
C SER A 78 0.44 27.07 3.57
N PHE A 79 -0.19 27.81 2.66
CA PHE A 79 0.37 28.17 1.36
C PHE A 79 0.56 29.68 1.29
N PHE A 80 1.79 30.11 1.06
CA PHE A 80 2.17 31.52 0.96
C PHE A 80 2.26 31.96 -0.51
N PHE A 81 1.76 33.16 -0.80
CA PHE A 81 1.89 33.82 -2.09
C PHE A 81 1.76 35.35 -1.95
N LEU A 82 2.06 36.06 -3.04
CA LEU A 82 2.00 37.51 -3.11
C LEU A 82 0.80 37.99 -3.94
N LEU A 83 0.10 39.00 -3.43
CA LEU A 83 -0.95 39.73 -4.14
C LEU A 83 -0.37 41.03 -4.68
N ARG A 84 -0.58 41.35 -5.95
CA ARG A 84 -0.10 42.62 -6.52
C ARG A 84 -0.92 43.78 -5.95
N ASP A 85 -0.22 44.79 -5.43
CA ASP A 85 -0.84 46.02 -4.92
C ASP A 85 0.11 47.19 -5.14
N GLU A 86 -0.23 48.08 -6.08
CA GLU A 86 0.59 49.24 -6.44
C GLU A 86 0.72 50.28 -5.33
N THR A 87 -0.16 50.22 -4.32
CA THR A 87 -0.14 51.11 -3.15
C THR A 87 0.71 50.57 -2.00
N ALA A 88 1.09 49.28 -2.01
CA ALA A 88 1.84 48.63 -0.94
C ALA A 88 3.37 48.80 -1.09
N ARG A 89 4.10 48.77 0.04
CA ARG A 89 5.56 48.80 0.04
C ARG A 89 6.11 47.53 -0.63
N GLY A 90 6.81 47.71 -1.75
CA GLY A 90 7.26 46.58 -2.58
C GLY A 90 6.24 46.11 -3.59
N GLN A 91 5.18 46.88 -3.88
CA GLN A 91 4.15 46.62 -4.91
C GLN A 91 3.37 45.30 -4.74
N ALA A 92 3.44 44.67 -3.56
CA ALA A 92 2.68 43.46 -3.25
C ALA A 92 2.35 43.35 -1.76
N LYS A 93 1.26 42.62 -1.47
CA LYS A 93 0.84 42.20 -0.13
C LYS A 93 1.08 40.71 0.05
N ALA A 94 1.58 40.33 1.24
CA ALA A 94 1.75 38.93 1.62
C ALA A 94 0.38 38.30 1.92
N ALA A 95 0.13 37.10 1.40
CA ALA A 95 -1.11 36.38 1.64
C ALA A 95 -0.88 34.90 1.92
N THR A 96 -1.74 34.31 2.74
CA THR A 96 -1.73 32.87 3.03
C THR A 96 -3.10 32.24 2.92
N ILE A 97 -3.17 31.05 2.32
CA ILE A 97 -4.30 30.13 2.45
C ILE A 97 -3.88 29.02 3.41
N THR A 98 -4.58 28.87 4.53
CA THR A 98 -4.25 27.92 5.58
C THR A 98 -5.39 26.93 5.78
N LEU A 99 -5.14 25.65 5.52
CA LEU A 99 -6.05 24.54 5.81
C LEU A 99 -5.75 23.98 7.20
N LEU A 100 -6.76 23.85 8.05
CA LEU A 100 -6.65 23.33 9.41
C LEU A 100 -7.20 21.90 9.48
N THR A 101 -6.50 21.03 10.20
CA THR A 101 -6.96 19.69 10.59
C THR A 101 -6.69 19.48 12.09
N ARG A 102 -7.38 18.52 12.70
CA ARG A 102 -7.06 18.09 14.07
C ARG A 102 -5.83 17.19 14.05
N GLU A 103 -5.06 17.16 15.15
CA GLU A 103 -3.88 16.29 15.27
C GLU A 103 -4.20 14.81 14.96
N LYS A 104 -5.37 14.32 15.38
CA LYS A 104 -5.83 12.93 15.11
C LYS A 104 -6.06 12.64 13.62
N THR A 105 -6.29 13.66 12.81
CA THR A 105 -6.63 13.56 11.38
C THR A 105 -5.56 14.23 10.51
N ARG A 106 -4.34 14.42 11.04
CA ARG A 106 -3.27 15.11 10.32
C ARG A 106 -2.80 14.40 9.06
N ASP A 107 -2.92 13.08 9.03
CA ASP A 107 -2.48 12.23 7.92
C ASP A 107 -3.14 12.67 6.60
N PHE A 108 -4.36 13.21 6.65
CA PHE A 108 -5.05 13.82 5.51
C PHE A 108 -4.22 14.88 4.78
N LEU A 109 -3.52 15.76 5.51
CA LEU A 109 -2.71 16.82 4.88
C LEU A 109 -1.56 16.23 4.06
N TYR A 110 -1.02 15.10 4.50
CA TYR A 110 0.09 14.41 3.84
C TYR A 110 -0.39 13.50 2.71
N GLU A 111 -1.46 12.73 2.94
CA GLU A 111 -2.04 11.78 1.98
C GLU A 111 -2.61 12.47 0.73
N ASP A 112 -3.28 13.61 0.92
CA ASP A 112 -3.92 14.35 -0.17
C ASP A 112 -3.08 15.53 -0.67
N MET A 113 -1.81 15.65 -0.23
CA MET A 113 -0.94 16.79 -0.53
C MET A 113 -0.90 17.17 -2.02
N PRO A 114 -0.75 16.26 -3.00
CA PRO A 114 -0.73 16.64 -4.42
C PRO A 114 -2.05 17.25 -4.91
N PHE A 115 -3.18 16.75 -4.39
CA PHE A 115 -4.50 17.30 -4.69
C PHE A 115 -4.67 18.66 -4.02
N LEU A 116 -4.35 18.76 -2.73
CA LEU A 116 -4.43 20.01 -1.97
C LEU A 116 -3.57 21.10 -2.62
N GLN A 117 -2.34 20.79 -3.01
CA GLN A 117 -1.48 21.72 -3.74
C GLN A 117 -2.09 22.16 -5.07
N SER A 118 -2.66 21.24 -5.84
CA SER A 118 -3.31 21.57 -7.12
C SER A 118 -4.47 22.56 -6.93
N VAL A 119 -5.39 22.26 -6.01
CA VAL A 119 -6.58 23.10 -5.80
C VAL A 119 -6.20 24.42 -5.14
N ILE A 120 -5.30 24.43 -4.15
CA ILE A 120 -4.80 25.66 -3.52
C ILE A 120 -4.08 26.54 -4.54
N ASN A 121 -3.19 25.98 -5.38
CA ASN A 121 -2.50 26.76 -6.42
C ASN A 121 -3.49 27.37 -7.42
N SER A 122 -4.51 26.61 -7.83
CA SER A 122 -5.54 27.11 -8.74
C SER A 122 -6.40 28.22 -8.11
N THR A 123 -6.66 28.12 -6.81
CA THR A 123 -7.40 29.12 -6.05
C THR A 123 -6.56 30.37 -5.86
N ALA A 124 -5.30 30.23 -5.47
CA ALA A 124 -4.39 31.35 -5.34
C ALA A 124 -4.21 32.10 -6.67
N ALA A 125 -4.10 31.38 -7.80
CA ALA A 125 -4.05 31.99 -9.13
C ALA A 125 -5.30 32.84 -9.42
N GLN A 126 -6.50 32.32 -9.13
CA GLN A 126 -7.74 33.10 -9.26
C GLN A 126 -7.79 34.32 -8.34
N ILE A 127 -7.22 34.23 -7.13
CA ILE A 127 -7.15 35.37 -6.21
C ILE A 127 -6.15 36.41 -6.74
N MET A 128 -5.01 35.99 -7.29
CA MET A 128 -4.01 36.91 -7.86
C MET A 128 -4.50 37.64 -9.11
N ASP A 129 -5.34 36.99 -9.93
CA ASP A 129 -5.88 37.58 -11.16
C ASP A 129 -7.06 38.54 -10.92
N ASN A 130 -7.67 38.50 -9.73
CA ASN A 130 -8.81 39.34 -9.37
C ASN A 130 -8.41 40.44 -8.38
N HIS A 131 -9.08 41.59 -8.42
CA HIS A 131 -8.76 42.73 -7.55
C HIS A 131 -9.84 43.07 -6.51
N GLN A 132 -10.93 42.30 -6.45
CA GLN A 132 -12.05 42.57 -5.54
C GLN A 132 -12.20 41.47 -4.47
N GLU A 133 -12.39 41.87 -3.21
CA GLU A 133 -12.55 40.93 -2.08
C GLU A 133 -13.75 39.97 -2.23
N ALA A 134 -14.81 40.39 -2.94
CA ALA A 134 -15.96 39.56 -3.24
C ALA A 134 -15.59 38.32 -4.09
N ASP A 135 -14.61 38.47 -4.98
CA ASP A 135 -14.13 37.37 -5.84
C ASP A 135 -13.25 36.40 -5.05
N TYR A 136 -12.47 36.89 -4.07
CA TYR A 136 -11.67 36.05 -3.18
C TYR A 136 -12.57 35.10 -2.37
N THR A 137 -13.65 35.64 -1.81
CA THR A 137 -14.62 34.87 -1.04
C THR A 137 -15.24 33.76 -1.90
N THR A 138 -15.53 34.07 -3.17
CA THR A 138 -16.11 33.10 -4.12
C THR A 138 -15.12 31.98 -4.44
N ALA A 139 -13.85 32.32 -4.71
CA ALA A 139 -12.78 31.36 -4.97
C ALA A 139 -12.52 30.46 -3.74
N LEU A 140 -12.48 31.02 -2.54
CA LEU A 140 -12.25 30.27 -1.29
C LEU A 140 -13.42 29.36 -0.92
N LYS A 141 -14.67 29.80 -1.14
CA LYS A 141 -15.84 28.93 -1.00
C LYS A 141 -15.79 27.75 -1.97
N LYS A 142 -15.36 27.99 -3.21
CA LYS A 142 -15.15 26.92 -4.19
C LYS A 142 -14.06 25.95 -3.76
N LEU A 143 -12.91 26.44 -3.28
CA LEU A 143 -11.83 25.62 -2.70
C LEU A 143 -12.36 24.68 -1.61
N ILE A 144 -13.16 25.19 -0.67
CA ILE A 144 -13.75 24.38 0.40
C ILE A 144 -14.66 23.30 -0.19
N VAL A 145 -15.52 23.65 -1.15
CA VAL A 145 -16.41 22.69 -1.82
C VAL A 145 -15.62 21.63 -2.57
N ASP A 146 -14.55 21.99 -3.27
CA ASP A 146 -13.71 21.06 -4.02
C ASP A 146 -12.99 20.09 -3.07
N ILE A 147 -12.42 20.59 -1.97
CA ILE A 147 -11.79 19.75 -0.94
C ILE A 147 -12.83 18.85 -0.27
N GLN A 148 -13.97 19.40 0.16
CA GLN A 148 -15.03 18.60 0.78
C GLN A 148 -15.62 17.58 -0.18
N THR A 149 -15.70 17.88 -1.48
CA THR A 149 -16.20 16.93 -2.49
C THR A 149 -15.19 15.81 -2.72
N HIS A 150 -13.90 16.12 -2.81
CA HIS A 150 -12.83 15.12 -2.87
C HIS A 150 -12.83 14.23 -1.62
N LEU A 151 -12.96 14.85 -0.44
CA LEU A 151 -13.07 14.14 0.83
C LEU A 151 -14.36 13.33 0.94
N LYS A 152 -15.49 13.81 0.42
CA LYS A 152 -16.76 13.07 0.33
C LYS A 152 -16.73 11.98 -0.72
N GLN A 153 -15.96 12.10 -1.80
CA GLN A 153 -15.72 10.98 -2.72
C GLN A 153 -14.85 9.90 -2.06
N LYS A 154 -13.95 10.30 -1.15
CA LYS A 154 -13.25 9.38 -0.23
C LYS A 154 -14.15 8.84 0.89
N ALA A 155 -15.10 9.62 1.41
CA ALA A 155 -15.95 9.30 2.58
C ALA A 155 -17.36 8.76 2.27
N SER A 156 -17.83 8.88 1.02
CA SER A 156 -18.93 8.11 0.44
C SER A 156 -18.43 6.75 -0.04
N PRO A 157 -17.99 5.91 0.90
CA PRO A 157 -18.28 4.50 0.82
C PRO A 157 -18.54 3.94 2.22
N PHE A 158 -19.74 4.10 2.78
CA PHE A 158 -20.26 3.13 3.78
C PHE A 158 -20.48 1.72 3.17
N ALA A 159 -19.73 1.38 2.11
CA ALA A 159 -19.74 0.11 1.39
C ALA A 159 -18.36 -0.28 0.80
N GLY A 160 -17.25 0.37 1.18
CA GLY A 160 -15.93 0.04 0.63
C GLY A 160 -14.81 0.16 1.67
N GLY A 161 -14.32 -0.99 2.14
CA GLY A 161 -13.30 -1.10 3.19
C GLY A 161 -11.97 -0.40 2.89
N ARG A 162 -11.07 -0.44 3.89
CA ARG A 162 -9.70 0.08 3.82
C ARG A 162 -9.04 -0.30 2.50
N LYS A 163 -8.45 0.69 1.80
CA LYS A 163 -7.67 0.46 0.59
C LYS A 163 -6.22 0.23 0.97
N TYR A 164 -5.68 -0.93 0.65
CA TYR A 164 -4.28 -1.25 0.93
C TYR A 164 -3.41 -0.99 -0.30
N LYS A 165 -2.23 -0.39 -0.11
CA LYS A 165 -1.26 -0.16 -1.18
C LYS A 165 -0.18 -1.24 -1.18
N LEU A 166 -0.11 -1.99 -2.27
CA LEU A 166 0.98 -2.94 -2.55
C LEU A 166 1.97 -2.28 -3.50
N LEU A 167 3.21 -2.04 -3.07
CA LEU A 167 4.23 -1.41 -3.89
C LEU A 167 5.15 -2.44 -4.53
N PHE A 168 5.21 -2.48 -5.86
CA PHE A 168 6.10 -3.34 -6.63
C PHE A 168 7.23 -2.51 -7.25
N THR A 169 8.46 -2.78 -6.84
CA THR A 169 9.65 -2.03 -7.26
C THR A 169 10.86 -2.94 -7.49
N GLY A 170 11.91 -2.40 -8.10
CA GLY A 170 13.11 -3.12 -8.54
C GLY A 170 13.63 -2.61 -9.89
N LEU A 171 14.79 -3.09 -10.32
CA LEU A 171 15.42 -2.64 -11.58
C LEU A 171 14.54 -2.91 -12.81
N ASP A 172 14.77 -2.18 -13.89
CA ASP A 172 14.19 -2.49 -15.19
C ASP A 172 14.47 -3.95 -15.57
N SER A 173 13.51 -4.58 -16.25
CA SER A 173 13.57 -5.99 -16.64
C SER A 173 13.68 -7.00 -15.50
N SER A 174 13.49 -6.61 -14.23
CA SER A 174 13.44 -7.55 -13.09
C SER A 174 12.20 -8.46 -13.06
N GLY A 175 11.19 -8.16 -13.89
CA GLY A 175 9.99 -8.98 -14.06
C GLY A 175 8.75 -8.51 -13.29
N LYS A 176 8.70 -7.25 -12.81
CA LYS A 176 7.54 -6.70 -12.05
C LYS A 176 6.19 -6.86 -12.74
N SER A 177 6.06 -6.40 -13.97
CA SER A 177 4.81 -6.50 -14.73
C SER A 177 4.45 -7.96 -14.99
N SER A 178 5.44 -8.80 -15.32
CA SER A 178 5.25 -10.23 -15.57
C SER A 178 4.84 -10.98 -14.31
N PHE A 179 5.36 -10.62 -13.13
CA PHE A 179 4.97 -11.15 -11.83
C PHE A 179 3.49 -10.88 -11.57
N LEU A 180 3.06 -9.61 -11.68
CA LEU A 180 1.65 -9.22 -11.46
C LEU A 180 0.71 -9.93 -12.44
N LEU A 181 1.07 -9.98 -13.73
CA LEU A 181 0.28 -10.69 -14.73
C LEU A 181 0.26 -12.20 -14.48
N GLY A 182 1.36 -12.78 -14.00
CA GLY A 182 1.47 -14.19 -13.64
C GLY A 182 0.60 -14.56 -12.43
N VAL A 183 0.54 -13.70 -11.40
CA VAL A 183 -0.39 -13.86 -10.26
C VAL A 183 -1.85 -13.83 -10.74
N GLN A 184 -2.16 -13.01 -11.73
CA GLN A 184 -3.52 -12.88 -12.30
C GLN A 184 -3.82 -13.90 -13.42
N GLU A 185 -2.93 -14.86 -13.68
CA GLU A 185 -3.02 -15.84 -14.79
C GLU A 185 -3.20 -15.20 -16.20
N LYS A 186 -2.77 -13.95 -16.39
CA LYS A 186 -2.88 -13.18 -17.65
C LYS A 186 -1.68 -13.41 -18.56
N TYR A 187 -1.30 -14.67 -18.78
CA TYR A 187 -0.09 -15.06 -19.53
C TYR A 187 -0.04 -14.53 -20.96
N SER A 188 -1.20 -14.41 -21.63
CA SER A 188 -1.27 -13.86 -22.99
C SER A 188 -0.81 -12.40 -23.08
N LYS A 189 -0.84 -11.65 -21.97
CA LYS A 189 -0.37 -10.26 -21.89
C LYS A 189 1.11 -10.14 -21.56
N ILE A 190 1.78 -11.26 -21.26
CA ILE A 190 3.21 -11.26 -20.93
C ILE A 190 4.07 -11.11 -22.19
N LEU A 191 3.63 -11.70 -23.31
CA LEU A 191 4.31 -11.56 -24.59
C LEU A 191 4.20 -10.10 -25.08
N GLY A 192 5.35 -9.44 -25.24
CA GLY A 192 5.43 -8.07 -25.75
C GLY A 192 5.27 -6.96 -24.72
N ILE A 193 5.36 -7.26 -23.41
CA ILE A 193 5.41 -6.24 -22.35
C ILE A 193 6.47 -5.19 -22.69
N GLN A 194 6.04 -3.93 -22.71
CA GLN A 194 6.93 -2.79 -22.84
C GLN A 194 7.41 -2.33 -21.46
N PRO A 195 8.61 -1.72 -21.35
CA PRO A 195 9.07 -1.19 -20.08
C PRO A 195 8.07 -0.22 -19.45
N THR A 196 7.69 -0.47 -18.20
CA THR A 196 6.77 0.39 -17.44
C THR A 196 7.32 1.81 -17.33
N LYS A 197 6.50 2.78 -17.72
CA LYS A 197 6.82 4.21 -17.65
C LYS A 197 6.13 4.83 -16.43
N GLY A 198 6.89 5.49 -15.56
CA GLY A 198 6.37 6.15 -14.38
C GLY A 198 5.80 5.16 -13.37
N VAL A 199 4.52 5.28 -13.05
CA VAL A 199 3.81 4.41 -12.10
C VAL A 199 2.57 3.84 -12.78
N ASN A 200 2.50 2.52 -12.88
CA ASN A 200 1.31 1.81 -13.30
C ASN A 200 0.49 1.42 -12.07
N ARG A 201 -0.84 1.62 -12.12
CA ARG A 201 -1.74 1.34 -11.00
C ARG A 201 -2.84 0.39 -11.43
N SER A 202 -2.99 -0.70 -10.70
CA SER A 202 -4.13 -1.61 -10.82
C SER A 202 -4.82 -1.77 -9.48
N THR A 203 -6.06 -2.25 -9.51
CA THR A 203 -6.83 -2.57 -8.31
C THR A 203 -7.34 -3.99 -8.42
N ILE A 204 -7.16 -4.74 -7.34
CA ILE A 204 -7.69 -6.07 -7.17
C ILE A 204 -8.57 -6.10 -5.92
N GLU A 205 -9.45 -7.08 -5.82
CA GLU A 205 -10.31 -7.27 -4.67
C GLU A 205 -10.01 -8.63 -4.03
N ILE A 206 -9.69 -8.64 -2.74
CA ILE A 206 -9.44 -9.85 -1.97
C ILE A 206 -10.25 -9.73 -0.67
N PHE A 207 -11.09 -10.73 -0.37
CA PHE A 207 -12.00 -10.71 0.80
C PHE A 207 -12.89 -9.48 0.93
N GLY A 208 -13.23 -8.82 -0.19
CA GLY A 208 -14.00 -7.58 -0.19
C GLY A 208 -13.18 -6.31 0.11
N ALA A 209 -11.89 -6.46 0.43
CA ALA A 209 -10.95 -5.34 0.53
C ALA A 209 -10.37 -5.02 -0.85
N LYS A 210 -10.18 -3.73 -1.14
CA LYS A 210 -9.58 -3.25 -2.38
C LYS A 210 -8.09 -3.04 -2.16
N LEU A 211 -7.26 -3.79 -2.88
CA LEU A 211 -5.81 -3.61 -2.86
C LEU A 211 -5.41 -2.89 -4.14
N VAL A 212 -4.62 -1.82 -3.99
CA VAL A 212 -4.10 -1.01 -5.09
C VAL A 212 -2.64 -1.39 -5.31
N GLU A 213 -2.37 -2.04 -6.44
CA GLU A 213 -1.03 -2.43 -6.86
C GLU A 213 -0.38 -1.22 -7.54
N TRP A 214 0.75 -0.77 -7.00
CA TRP A 214 1.59 0.29 -7.56
C TRP A 214 2.85 -0.34 -8.14
N GLU A 215 2.91 -0.43 -9.47
CA GLU A 215 4.06 -0.95 -10.17
C GLU A 215 4.94 0.22 -10.67
N LEU A 216 6.17 0.29 -10.15
CA LEU A 216 7.09 1.36 -10.49
C LEU A 216 7.92 1.03 -11.73
N GLY A 217 8.13 2.03 -12.59
CA GLY A 217 9.09 1.98 -13.68
C GLY A 217 10.50 1.72 -13.16
N GLY A 218 11.14 0.66 -13.66
CA GLY A 218 12.46 0.26 -13.16
C GLY A 218 13.63 1.00 -13.79
N GLN A 219 13.42 1.88 -14.78
CA GLN A 219 14.48 2.59 -15.51
C GLN A 219 15.17 3.62 -14.61
N LYS A 220 16.46 3.91 -14.86
CA LYS A 220 17.28 4.73 -13.97
C LYS A 220 16.63 6.06 -13.57
N HIS A 221 16.11 6.83 -14.52
CA HIS A 221 15.49 8.13 -14.23
C HIS A 221 14.22 8.02 -13.37
N TYR A 222 13.44 6.94 -13.49
CA TYR A 222 12.30 6.71 -12.59
C TYR A 222 12.76 6.32 -11.18
N ARG A 223 13.86 5.56 -11.06
CA ARG A 223 14.46 5.22 -9.76
C ARG A 223 15.05 6.43 -9.06
N ASP A 224 15.68 7.33 -9.81
CA ASP A 224 16.20 8.60 -9.29
C ASP A 224 15.05 9.52 -8.85
N ALA A 225 13.91 9.50 -9.56
CA ALA A 225 12.70 10.20 -9.16
C ALA A 225 12.08 9.64 -7.85
N ILE A 226 12.16 8.33 -7.60
CA ILE A 226 11.71 7.72 -6.32
C ILE A 226 12.54 8.22 -5.14
N GLN A 227 13.84 8.44 -5.35
CA GLN A 227 14.74 8.95 -4.30
C GLN A 227 14.44 10.40 -3.93
N THR A 228 13.90 11.17 -4.88
CA THR A 228 13.64 12.60 -4.71
C THR A 228 12.17 12.92 -4.41
N SER A 229 11.25 11.99 -4.67
CA SER A 229 9.81 12.16 -4.46
C SER A 229 9.29 11.22 -3.38
N ALA A 230 9.14 11.77 -2.17
CA ALA A 230 8.65 11.05 -1.00
C ALA A 230 7.25 10.42 -1.21
N THR A 231 6.44 11.00 -2.09
CA THR A 231 5.05 10.62 -2.37
C THR A 231 4.88 9.18 -2.88
N ILE A 232 5.89 8.60 -3.54
CA ILE A 232 5.77 7.25 -4.11
C ILE A 232 5.84 6.17 -3.02
N LEU A 233 6.67 6.38 -2.00
CA LEU A 233 6.89 5.40 -0.93
C LEU A 233 5.90 5.58 0.23
N TYR A 234 5.37 6.78 0.45
CA TYR A 234 4.34 7.03 1.47
C TYR A 234 3.06 6.20 1.27
N GLY A 235 2.44 5.83 2.40
CA GLY A 235 1.20 5.04 2.44
C GLY A 235 1.33 3.63 1.87
N THR A 236 2.55 3.11 1.69
CA THR A 236 2.77 1.72 1.30
C THR A 236 2.42 0.82 2.49
N ASP A 237 1.58 -0.19 2.29
CA ASP A 237 1.27 -1.16 3.35
C ASP A 237 2.13 -2.43 3.21
N VAL A 238 2.55 -2.80 1.99
CA VAL A 238 3.50 -3.90 1.72
C VAL A 238 4.41 -3.53 0.54
N LEU A 239 5.71 -3.82 0.66
CA LEU A 239 6.68 -3.58 -0.39
C LEU A 239 7.21 -4.90 -0.98
N PHE A 240 6.98 -5.11 -2.27
CA PHE A 240 7.58 -6.17 -3.07
C PHE A 240 8.76 -5.61 -3.87
N PHE A 241 9.96 -6.07 -3.54
CA PHE A 241 11.19 -5.77 -4.26
C PHE A 241 11.59 -6.96 -5.14
N LEU A 242 11.55 -6.78 -6.46
CA LEU A 242 11.94 -7.82 -7.42
C LEU A 242 13.37 -7.62 -7.88
N VAL A 243 14.19 -8.66 -7.70
CA VAL A 243 15.55 -8.76 -8.21
C VAL A 243 15.63 -9.89 -9.24
N ASP A 244 16.27 -9.62 -10.38
CA ASP A 244 16.53 -10.65 -11.38
C ASP A 244 17.62 -11.60 -10.86
N GLY A 245 17.23 -12.83 -10.48
CA GLY A 245 18.13 -13.83 -9.93
C GLY A 245 19.14 -14.38 -10.93
N GLN A 246 18.91 -14.20 -12.24
CA GLN A 246 19.82 -14.64 -13.29
C GLN A 246 20.83 -13.54 -13.67
N ASN A 247 20.54 -12.27 -13.37
CA ASN A 247 21.39 -11.14 -13.73
C ASN A 247 22.30 -10.67 -12.58
N LEU A 248 23.33 -11.46 -12.27
CA LEU A 248 24.32 -11.08 -11.26
C LEU A 248 25.13 -9.83 -11.61
N GLY A 249 25.24 -9.48 -12.90
CA GLY A 249 25.99 -8.30 -13.36
C GLY A 249 25.40 -6.98 -12.85
N ARG A 250 24.10 -6.96 -12.54
CA ARG A 250 23.38 -5.78 -12.00
C ARG A 250 22.99 -5.92 -10.54
N LEU A 251 23.51 -6.92 -9.83
CA LEU A 251 23.15 -7.17 -8.44
C LEU A 251 23.52 -5.99 -7.52
N GLU A 252 24.69 -5.38 -7.70
CA GLU A 252 25.09 -4.20 -6.92
C GLU A 252 24.16 -3.01 -7.15
N GLU A 253 23.78 -2.75 -8.41
CA GLU A 253 22.83 -1.70 -8.77
C GLU A 253 21.47 -1.92 -8.09
N ALA A 254 21.01 -3.18 -8.02
CA ALA A 254 19.78 -3.54 -7.34
C ALA A 254 19.88 -3.34 -5.81
N ILE A 255 21.02 -3.72 -5.23
CA ILE A 255 21.32 -3.53 -3.80
C ILE A 255 21.37 -2.05 -3.45
N ASP A 256 22.05 -1.22 -4.24
CA ASP A 256 22.14 0.22 -4.01
C ASP A 256 20.76 0.87 -4.09
N PHE A 257 19.96 0.49 -5.10
CA PHE A 257 18.59 0.98 -5.21
C PHE A 257 17.72 0.56 -4.00
N PHE A 258 17.83 -0.70 -3.57
CA PHE A 258 17.12 -1.17 -2.39
C PHE A 258 17.57 -0.47 -1.10
N ARG A 259 18.88 -0.25 -0.93
CA ARG A 259 19.44 0.50 0.20
C ARG A 259 18.85 1.91 0.25
N ASN A 260 18.71 2.58 -0.89
CA ASN A 260 18.12 3.92 -0.95
C ASN A 260 16.65 3.92 -0.51
N ILE A 261 15.88 2.91 -0.89
CA ILE A 261 14.51 2.72 -0.40
C ILE A 261 14.51 2.52 1.11
N LEU A 262 15.36 1.64 1.65
CA LEU A 262 15.45 1.40 3.08
C LEU A 262 15.84 2.67 3.86
N THR A 263 16.80 3.44 3.36
CA THR A 263 17.20 4.73 3.93
C THR A 263 16.03 5.70 3.97
N PHE A 264 15.24 5.79 2.89
CA PHE A 264 14.05 6.62 2.85
C PHE A 264 13.02 6.16 3.89
N LEU A 265 12.71 4.86 3.94
CA LEU A 265 11.73 4.32 4.88
C LEU A 265 12.14 4.60 6.33
N LYS A 266 13.41 4.37 6.67
CA LYS A 266 13.97 4.67 8.01
C LYS A 266 13.96 6.16 8.32
N GLY A 267 14.36 7.00 7.36
CA GLY A 267 14.42 8.46 7.54
C GLY A 267 13.07 9.13 7.74
N ASN A 268 11.98 8.46 7.35
CA ASN A 268 10.61 8.95 7.50
C ASN A 268 9.78 8.11 8.49
N ASP A 269 10.42 7.25 9.29
CA ASP A 269 9.78 6.38 10.29
C ASP A 269 8.66 5.48 9.70
N ILE A 270 8.84 5.04 8.45
CA ILE A 270 7.88 4.19 7.74
C ILE A 270 8.24 2.72 7.96
N HIS A 271 7.39 2.03 8.71
CA HIS A 271 7.52 0.59 8.97
C HIS A 271 6.59 -0.21 8.08
N VAL A 272 7.16 -0.95 7.13
CA VAL A 272 6.40 -1.80 6.20
C VAL A 272 7.00 -3.21 6.11
N PRO A 273 6.18 -4.26 6.01
CA PRO A 273 6.63 -5.56 5.56
C PRO A 273 7.30 -5.47 4.18
N ILE A 274 8.47 -6.09 4.05
CA ILE A 274 9.24 -6.11 2.81
C ILE A 274 9.42 -7.55 2.33
N GLU A 275 9.16 -7.76 1.05
CA GLU A 275 9.40 -9.01 0.36
C GLU A 275 10.42 -8.82 -0.74
N VAL A 276 11.51 -9.58 -0.65
CA VAL A 276 12.49 -9.65 -1.72
C VAL A 276 12.22 -10.90 -2.56
N CYS A 277 11.65 -10.68 -3.72
CA CYS A 277 11.39 -11.70 -4.72
C CYS A 277 12.63 -11.84 -5.62
N ILE A 278 13.43 -12.89 -5.37
CA ILE A 278 14.49 -13.34 -6.28
C ILE A 278 13.77 -14.00 -7.45
N HIS A 279 13.59 -13.24 -8.52
CA HIS A 279 12.72 -13.57 -9.63
C HIS A 279 13.48 -14.23 -10.79
N LYS A 280 12.73 -14.87 -11.69
CA LYS A 280 13.22 -15.69 -12.81
C LYS A 280 14.03 -16.90 -12.35
N ILE A 281 13.63 -17.51 -11.23
CA ILE A 281 14.19 -18.78 -10.77
C ILE A 281 13.37 -19.91 -11.37
N ASP A 282 13.54 -20.09 -12.67
CA ASP A 282 12.75 -21.00 -13.50
C ASP A 282 13.01 -22.47 -13.08
N PRO A 283 11.99 -23.35 -13.09
CA PRO A 283 12.13 -24.71 -12.55
C PRO A 283 13.26 -25.53 -13.16
N ASP A 284 13.48 -25.38 -14.46
CA ASP A 284 14.57 -26.03 -15.20
C ASP A 284 15.95 -25.51 -14.78
N LEU A 285 16.07 -24.26 -14.33
CA LEU A 285 17.34 -23.66 -13.91
C LEU A 285 17.72 -23.97 -12.46
N ARG A 286 16.76 -24.37 -11.61
CA ARG A 286 16.97 -24.58 -10.16
C ARG A 286 18.04 -25.62 -9.85
N GLU A 287 18.13 -26.67 -10.67
CA GLU A 287 19.08 -27.78 -10.49
C GLU A 287 20.43 -27.57 -11.20
N HIS A 288 20.58 -26.47 -11.96
CA HIS A 288 21.84 -26.19 -12.66
C HIS A 288 22.91 -25.65 -11.70
N GLY A 289 24.13 -26.21 -11.79
CA GLY A 289 25.13 -26.20 -10.71
C GLY A 289 25.53 -24.85 -10.10
N ASN A 290 25.44 -23.75 -10.83
CA ASN A 290 25.78 -22.42 -10.30
C ASN A 290 24.56 -21.61 -9.83
N THR A 291 23.33 -21.99 -10.20
CA THR A 291 22.11 -21.23 -9.91
C THR A 291 21.88 -21.13 -8.40
N ARG A 292 22.00 -22.25 -7.67
CA ARG A 292 21.79 -22.26 -6.21
C ARG A 292 22.79 -21.37 -5.48
N ALA A 293 24.07 -21.48 -5.82
CA ALA A 293 25.13 -20.63 -5.25
C ALA A 293 24.90 -19.14 -5.56
N ASN A 294 24.40 -18.81 -6.75
CA ASN A 294 24.06 -17.45 -7.15
C ASN A 294 22.88 -16.89 -6.33
N ILE A 295 21.82 -17.66 -6.15
CA ILE A 295 20.67 -17.30 -5.30
C ILE A 295 21.11 -17.07 -3.86
N GLU A 296 21.95 -17.96 -3.31
CA GLU A 296 22.51 -17.79 -1.96
C GLU A 296 23.35 -16.53 -1.84
N LYS A 297 24.15 -16.20 -2.86
CA LYS A 297 24.91 -14.94 -2.93
C LYS A 297 24.00 -13.72 -2.93
N VAL A 298 22.94 -13.70 -3.74
CA VAL A 298 21.94 -12.63 -3.75
C VAL A 298 21.31 -12.50 -2.36
N ARG A 299 20.81 -13.60 -1.80
CA ARG A 299 20.14 -13.63 -0.51
C ARG A 299 21.07 -13.17 0.63
N LYS A 300 22.35 -13.55 0.59
CA LYS A 300 23.37 -13.10 1.55
C LYS A 300 23.53 -11.57 1.51
N LYS A 301 23.74 -10.99 0.32
CA LYS A 301 23.95 -9.54 0.18
C LYS A 301 22.75 -8.70 0.62
N PHE A 302 21.54 -9.12 0.28
CA PHE A 302 20.33 -8.43 0.76
C PHE A 302 20.18 -8.55 2.28
N ARG A 303 20.53 -9.69 2.89
CA ARG A 303 20.51 -9.84 4.35
C ARG A 303 21.51 -8.95 5.07
N GLU A 304 22.69 -8.71 4.48
CA GLU A 304 23.71 -7.84 5.06
C GLU A 304 23.22 -6.40 5.24
N ILE A 305 22.36 -5.92 4.33
CA ILE A 305 21.80 -4.55 4.37
C ILE A 305 20.43 -4.44 5.06
N THR A 306 19.85 -5.58 5.48
CA THR A 306 18.54 -5.63 6.14
C THR A 306 18.62 -6.17 7.57
N SER A 307 19.82 -6.18 8.16
CA SER A 307 20.07 -6.74 9.50
C SER A 307 19.25 -6.07 10.60
N ASP A 308 18.84 -4.81 10.39
CA ASP A 308 18.02 -4.00 11.29
C ASP A 308 16.54 -3.92 10.86
N VAL A 309 16.15 -4.58 9.77
CA VAL A 309 14.78 -4.59 9.25
C VAL A 309 14.05 -5.85 9.73
N HIS A 310 13.14 -5.68 10.67
CA HIS A 310 12.50 -6.77 11.40
C HIS A 310 11.47 -7.58 10.58
N GLN A 311 11.06 -7.11 9.40
CA GLN A 311 9.97 -7.69 8.62
C GLN A 311 10.34 -7.95 7.16
N ILE A 312 11.48 -8.59 6.93
CA ILE A 312 11.89 -9.01 5.57
C ILE A 312 11.69 -10.50 5.32
N LYS A 313 11.14 -10.86 4.16
CA LYS A 313 11.03 -12.24 3.69
C LYS A 313 11.61 -12.36 2.28
N PHE A 314 12.22 -13.51 1.99
CA PHE A 314 12.78 -13.82 0.68
C PHE A 314 11.96 -14.93 0.01
N PHE A 315 11.64 -14.73 -1.27
CA PHE A 315 10.98 -15.71 -2.12
C PHE A 315 11.78 -15.96 -3.39
N GLU A 316 11.81 -17.21 -3.84
CA GLU A 316 12.30 -17.61 -5.16
C GLU A 316 11.08 -17.74 -6.06
N THR A 317 11.03 -16.97 -7.15
CA THR A 317 9.81 -16.82 -7.95
C THR A 317 10.08 -16.95 -9.44
N SER A 318 9.13 -17.53 -10.18
CA SER A 318 9.17 -17.62 -11.64
C SER A 318 7.77 -17.55 -12.22
N ILE A 319 7.63 -16.95 -13.41
CA ILE A 319 6.36 -16.96 -14.15
C ILE A 319 5.99 -18.34 -14.70
N PHE A 320 6.96 -19.26 -14.79
CA PHE A 320 6.74 -20.66 -15.16
C PHE A 320 6.36 -21.53 -13.95
N ASP A 321 6.38 -20.96 -12.75
CA ASP A 321 5.95 -21.57 -11.50
C ASP A 321 4.92 -20.65 -10.84
N HIS A 322 3.66 -20.74 -11.29
CA HIS A 322 2.57 -19.90 -10.78
C HIS A 322 2.43 -19.96 -9.26
N TRP A 323 2.67 -21.13 -8.66
CA TRP A 323 2.56 -21.30 -7.22
C TRP A 323 3.59 -20.45 -6.48
N SER A 324 4.84 -20.41 -6.95
CA SER A 324 5.86 -19.52 -6.37
C SER A 324 5.44 -18.05 -6.34
N LEU A 325 4.70 -17.58 -7.35
CA LEU A 325 4.15 -16.23 -7.39
C LEU A 325 3.03 -16.05 -6.37
N LEU A 326 2.07 -17.00 -6.34
CA LEU A 326 0.96 -16.97 -5.39
C LEU A 326 1.47 -17.01 -3.95
N GLN A 327 2.49 -17.79 -3.63
CA GLN A 327 3.05 -17.86 -2.28
C GLN A 327 3.63 -16.53 -1.83
N ALA A 328 4.48 -15.92 -2.65
CA ALA A 328 5.05 -14.60 -2.35
C ALA A 328 3.92 -13.58 -2.17
N PHE A 329 3.02 -13.48 -3.15
CA PHE A 329 1.91 -12.56 -3.10
C PHE A 329 0.97 -12.78 -1.90
N SER A 330 0.65 -14.04 -1.59
CA SER A 330 -0.20 -14.41 -0.45
C SER A 330 0.43 -14.03 0.88
N TYR A 331 1.73 -14.25 1.04
CA TYR A 331 2.44 -13.88 2.26
C TYR A 331 2.35 -12.36 2.51
N GLY A 332 2.45 -11.56 1.45
CA GLY A 332 2.35 -10.11 1.54
C GLY A 332 0.96 -9.64 1.88
N VAL A 333 -0.05 -10.21 1.21
CA VAL A 333 -1.44 -9.91 1.54
C VAL A 333 -1.78 -10.35 2.96
N ALA A 334 -1.29 -11.51 3.42
CA ALA A 334 -1.52 -11.98 4.79
C ALA A 334 -0.90 -11.05 5.84
N ARG A 335 0.17 -10.30 5.51
CA ARG A 335 0.77 -9.28 6.40
C ARG A 335 -0.13 -8.07 6.63
N LEU A 336 -1.10 -7.84 5.75
CA LEU A 336 -2.12 -6.80 5.92
C LEU A 336 -3.21 -7.20 6.91
N SER A 337 -3.40 -8.50 7.12
CA SER A 337 -4.49 -9.02 7.94
C SER A 337 -4.23 -8.79 9.43
N PRO A 338 -5.12 -8.08 10.16
CA PRO A 338 -5.03 -7.97 11.61
C PRO A 338 -5.31 -9.31 12.30
N ASN A 339 -6.06 -10.20 11.63
CA ASN A 339 -6.49 -11.48 12.17
C ASN A 339 -5.57 -12.64 11.77
N ARG A 340 -4.42 -12.38 11.15
CA ARG A 340 -3.49 -13.42 10.67
C ARG A 340 -3.07 -14.39 11.78
N GLU A 341 -2.72 -13.88 12.95
CA GLU A 341 -2.27 -14.71 14.07
C GLU A 341 -3.40 -15.58 14.61
N ILE A 342 -4.62 -15.02 14.70
CA ILE A 342 -5.80 -15.77 15.14
C ILE A 342 -6.13 -16.87 14.11
N ALA A 343 -6.08 -16.56 12.81
CA ALA A 343 -6.26 -17.54 11.74
C ALA A 343 -5.25 -18.70 11.85
N HIS A 344 -3.97 -18.38 12.07
CA HIS A 344 -2.90 -19.36 12.24
C HIS A 344 -3.12 -20.23 13.49
N LEU A 345 -3.56 -19.65 14.61
CA LEU A 345 -3.89 -20.39 15.82
C LEU A 345 -5.08 -21.34 15.61
N GLN A 346 -6.12 -20.90 14.92
CA GLN A 346 -7.27 -21.75 14.58
C GLN A 346 -6.86 -22.94 13.69
N LEU A 347 -5.99 -22.68 12.71
CA LEU A 347 -5.48 -23.70 11.80
C LEU A 347 -4.56 -24.69 12.52
N THR A 348 -3.68 -24.20 13.41
CA THR A 348 -2.82 -25.02 14.26
C THR A 348 -3.64 -25.90 15.21
N HIS A 349 -4.70 -25.35 15.82
CA HIS A 349 -5.59 -26.12 16.68
C HIS A 349 -6.31 -27.23 15.90
N LEU A 350 -6.80 -26.94 14.70
CA LEU A 350 -7.39 -27.97 13.83
C LEU A 350 -6.35 -29.04 13.47
N ALA A 351 -5.14 -28.63 13.07
CA ALA A 351 -4.06 -29.54 12.70
C ALA A 351 -3.72 -30.53 13.82
N GLY A 352 -3.67 -30.07 15.07
CA GLY A 352 -3.47 -30.93 16.24
C GLY A 352 -4.58 -31.96 16.44
N LYS A 353 -5.84 -31.58 16.22
CA LYS A 353 -6.99 -32.50 16.35
C LYS A 353 -7.05 -33.58 15.27
N ILE A 354 -6.68 -33.23 14.04
CA ILE A 354 -6.77 -34.13 12.88
C ILE A 354 -5.45 -34.84 12.57
N HIS A 355 -4.43 -34.68 13.42
CA HIS A 355 -3.08 -35.21 13.21
C HIS A 355 -2.50 -34.80 11.83
N ALA A 356 -2.71 -33.55 11.43
CA ALA A 356 -2.16 -33.04 10.18
C ALA A 356 -0.66 -32.73 10.32
N GLU A 357 0.13 -33.17 9.34
CA GLU A 357 1.54 -32.80 9.20
C GLU A 357 1.69 -31.43 8.51
N GLY A 358 0.71 -31.05 7.69
CA GLY A 358 0.62 -29.75 7.06
C GLY A 358 -0.82 -29.43 6.66
N LEU A 359 -1.17 -28.14 6.71
CA LEU A 359 -2.53 -27.64 6.52
C LEU A 359 -2.49 -26.25 5.89
N TYR A 360 -3.08 -26.07 4.72
CA TYR A 360 -3.23 -24.78 4.05
C TYR A 360 -4.69 -24.39 3.94
N LEU A 361 -5.00 -23.12 4.25
CA LEU A 361 -6.28 -22.50 4.00
C LEU A 361 -6.15 -21.53 2.82
N LEU A 362 -6.80 -21.85 1.71
CA LEU A 362 -6.69 -21.15 0.45
C LEU A 362 -8.01 -20.49 0.06
N ASN A 363 -7.96 -19.40 -0.70
CA ASN A 363 -9.13 -18.86 -1.39
C ASN A 363 -9.34 -19.49 -2.78
N GLU A 364 -10.36 -19.05 -3.52
CA GLU A 364 -10.65 -19.54 -4.87
C GLU A 364 -9.56 -19.27 -5.92
N ALA A 365 -8.81 -18.19 -5.75
CA ALA A 365 -7.64 -17.87 -6.58
C ALA A 365 -6.40 -18.68 -6.19
N GLY A 366 -6.45 -19.50 -5.13
CA GLY A 366 -5.31 -20.24 -4.61
C GLY A 366 -4.40 -19.44 -3.67
N LEU A 367 -4.81 -18.23 -3.26
CA LEU A 367 -4.07 -17.44 -2.28
C LEU A 367 -4.12 -18.08 -0.90
N ILE A 368 -2.97 -18.21 -0.27
CA ILE A 368 -2.78 -18.79 1.06
C ILE A 368 -3.13 -17.75 2.11
N LEU A 369 -4.21 -17.98 2.86
CA LEU A 369 -4.66 -17.10 3.94
C LEU A 369 -3.94 -17.42 5.25
N SER A 370 -3.70 -18.71 5.46
CA SER A 370 -3.03 -19.21 6.63
C SER A 370 -2.53 -20.61 6.34
N ASP A 371 -1.43 -20.96 6.99
CA ASP A 371 -0.78 -22.25 6.87
C ASP A 371 -0.33 -22.76 8.25
N TYR A 372 -0.20 -24.08 8.34
CA TYR A 372 0.49 -24.79 9.40
C TYR A 372 1.32 -25.88 8.74
N VAL A 373 2.60 -25.98 9.08
CA VAL A 373 3.50 -27.03 8.59
C VAL A 373 4.44 -27.45 9.70
N GLN A 374 4.59 -28.76 9.92
CA GLN A 374 5.46 -29.29 10.98
C GLN A 374 6.94 -29.08 10.68
N ASN A 375 7.35 -29.18 9.40
CA ASN A 375 8.74 -29.02 8.99
C ASN A 375 8.85 -28.58 7.51
N ALA A 376 10.06 -28.18 7.11
CA ALA A 376 10.33 -27.65 5.78
C ALA A 376 10.06 -28.66 4.65
N SER A 377 10.33 -29.95 4.86
CA SER A 377 10.10 -30.98 3.85
C SER A 377 8.61 -31.20 3.56
N ILE A 378 7.75 -31.10 4.58
CA ILE A 378 6.29 -31.12 4.39
C ILE A 378 5.83 -29.88 3.62
N SER A 379 6.37 -28.70 3.94
CA SER A 379 6.06 -27.47 3.21
C SER A 379 6.40 -27.64 1.73
N GLU A 380 7.63 -28.05 1.40
CA GLU A 380 8.07 -28.26 0.02
C GLU A 380 7.18 -29.27 -0.74
N ALA A 381 6.83 -30.39 -0.08
CA ALA A 381 5.94 -31.38 -0.67
C ALA A 381 4.53 -30.82 -0.94
N LEU A 382 3.95 -30.06 0.00
CA LEU A 382 2.65 -29.42 -0.18
C LEU A 382 2.69 -28.33 -1.25
N GLU A 383 3.74 -27.52 -1.29
CA GLU A 383 3.94 -26.47 -2.29
C GLU A 383 3.95 -27.02 -3.72
N ILE A 384 4.57 -28.18 -3.92
CA ILE A 384 4.58 -28.87 -5.21
C ILE A 384 3.22 -29.54 -5.48
N SER A 385 2.60 -30.16 -4.47
CA SER A 385 1.42 -31.01 -4.66
C SER A 385 0.10 -30.24 -4.76
N VAL A 386 -0.06 -29.16 -3.99
CA VAL A 386 -1.29 -28.36 -3.91
C VAL A 386 -1.74 -27.83 -5.27
N PRO A 387 -0.87 -27.25 -6.13
CA PRO A 387 -1.27 -26.78 -7.47
C PRO A 387 -1.92 -27.88 -8.31
N HIS A 388 -1.35 -29.08 -8.28
CA HIS A 388 -1.86 -30.22 -9.04
C HIS A 388 -3.22 -30.68 -8.50
N LEU A 389 -3.38 -30.79 -7.19
CA LEU A 389 -4.65 -31.15 -6.56
C LEU A 389 -5.73 -30.10 -6.85
N PHE A 390 -5.38 -28.82 -6.78
CA PHE A 390 -6.28 -27.70 -7.05
C PHE A 390 -6.74 -27.70 -8.51
N SER A 391 -5.83 -27.94 -9.46
CA SER A 391 -6.14 -28.07 -10.88
C SER A 391 -7.05 -29.27 -11.17
N ILE A 392 -6.74 -30.44 -10.60
CA ILE A 392 -7.59 -31.64 -10.70
C ILE A 392 -8.99 -31.33 -10.18
N PHE A 393 -9.09 -30.77 -8.96
CA PHE A 393 -10.37 -30.40 -8.37
C PHE A 393 -11.17 -29.44 -9.29
N LYS A 394 -10.56 -28.34 -9.73
CA LYS A 394 -11.20 -27.33 -10.58
C LYS A 394 -11.69 -27.92 -11.91
N ASN A 395 -10.87 -28.74 -12.56
CA ASN A 395 -11.21 -29.36 -13.84
C ASN A 395 -12.41 -30.31 -13.72
N PHE A 396 -12.40 -31.20 -12.73
CA PHE A 396 -13.50 -32.15 -12.51
C PHE A 396 -14.77 -31.46 -12.00
N LYS A 397 -14.64 -30.40 -11.19
CA LYS A 397 -15.78 -29.59 -10.75
C LYS A 397 -16.43 -28.87 -11.93
N LYS A 398 -15.63 -28.26 -12.82
CA LYS A 398 -16.10 -27.58 -14.03
C LYS A 398 -16.82 -28.53 -14.99
N ALA A 399 -16.36 -29.77 -15.08
CA ALA A 399 -17.01 -30.81 -15.88
C ALA A 399 -18.26 -31.42 -15.21
N ASN A 400 -18.66 -30.95 -14.02
CA ASN A 400 -19.76 -31.51 -13.22
C ASN A 400 -19.60 -33.01 -12.91
N MET A 401 -18.35 -33.50 -12.81
CA MET A 401 -18.05 -34.93 -12.64
C MET A 401 -17.94 -35.36 -11.17
N ILE A 402 -17.97 -34.43 -10.23
CA ILE A 402 -17.85 -34.72 -8.79
C ILE A 402 -19.09 -34.25 -8.04
N GLN A 403 -19.63 -35.14 -7.19
CA GLN A 403 -20.76 -34.85 -6.31
C GLN A 403 -20.31 -34.28 -4.97
N LYS A 404 -19.14 -34.72 -4.48
CA LYS A 404 -18.52 -34.19 -3.26
C LYS A 404 -17.48 -33.15 -3.64
N ASP A 405 -17.49 -32.05 -2.91
CA ASP A 405 -16.60 -30.91 -3.08
C ASP A 405 -15.21 -31.17 -2.46
N ARG A 406 -14.61 -32.32 -2.80
CA ARG A 406 -13.33 -32.79 -2.23
C ARG A 406 -12.50 -33.67 -3.15
N VAL A 407 -11.18 -33.65 -2.96
CA VAL A 407 -10.21 -34.59 -3.55
C VAL A 407 -9.46 -35.29 -2.42
N ILE A 408 -9.25 -36.60 -2.57
CA ILE A 408 -8.45 -37.40 -1.64
C ILE A 408 -7.36 -38.08 -2.46
N SER A 409 -6.10 -37.78 -2.14
CA SER A 409 -4.93 -38.43 -2.72
C SER A 409 -4.25 -39.28 -1.65
N LYS A 410 -4.18 -40.60 -1.88
CA LYS A 410 -3.57 -41.55 -0.95
C LYS A 410 -2.13 -41.82 -1.36
N LEU A 411 -1.21 -41.67 -0.42
CA LEU A 411 0.24 -41.83 -0.57
C LEU A 411 0.73 -42.83 0.49
N ASP A 412 0.73 -44.11 0.15
CA ASP A 412 1.00 -45.19 1.10
C ASP A 412 0.10 -45.07 2.35
N ASN A 413 0.67 -44.75 3.52
CA ASN A 413 -0.07 -44.51 4.75
C ASN A 413 -0.61 -43.08 4.91
N ARG A 414 -0.05 -42.11 4.19
CA ARG A 414 -0.42 -40.70 4.26
C ARG A 414 -1.56 -40.39 3.30
N VAL A 415 -2.33 -39.35 3.62
CA VAL A 415 -3.42 -38.90 2.77
C VAL A 415 -3.40 -37.38 2.66
N VAL A 416 -3.44 -36.87 1.43
CA VAL A 416 -3.65 -35.44 1.18
C VAL A 416 -5.10 -35.22 0.79
N VAL A 417 -5.79 -34.39 1.56
CA VAL A 417 -7.21 -34.05 1.34
C VAL A 417 -7.28 -32.60 0.93
N LEU A 418 -7.93 -32.33 -0.20
CA LEU A 418 -8.42 -30.99 -0.55
C LEU A 418 -9.92 -30.99 -0.32
N GLN A 419 -10.39 -30.12 0.56
CA GLN A 419 -11.80 -29.96 0.92
C GLN A 419 -12.21 -28.53 0.66
N LYS A 420 -13.18 -28.32 -0.24
CA LYS A 420 -13.81 -27.00 -0.39
C LYS A 420 -14.75 -26.78 0.80
N ILE A 421 -14.68 -25.58 1.37
CA ILE A 421 -15.53 -25.12 2.45
C ILE A 421 -16.13 -23.76 2.07
N THR A 422 -17.32 -23.48 2.61
CA THR A 422 -17.98 -22.18 2.41
C THR A 422 -18.09 -21.50 3.76
N VAL A 423 -17.47 -20.32 3.85
CA VAL A 423 -17.48 -19.48 5.06
C VAL A 423 -18.25 -18.21 4.70
N GLN A 424 -19.51 -18.14 5.13
CA GLN A 424 -20.45 -17.11 4.71
C GLN A 424 -20.55 -17.00 3.17
N LYS A 425 -20.11 -15.88 2.58
CA LYS A 425 -20.07 -15.62 1.14
C LYS A 425 -18.77 -16.08 0.46
N PHE A 426 -17.76 -16.48 1.23
CA PHE A 426 -16.43 -16.80 0.71
C PHE A 426 -16.29 -18.30 0.48
N VAL A 427 -15.77 -18.66 -0.69
CA VAL A 427 -15.38 -20.04 -1.02
C VAL A 427 -13.91 -20.22 -0.70
N LEU A 428 -13.61 -21.14 0.20
CA LEU A 428 -12.25 -21.48 0.63
C LEU A 428 -11.95 -22.95 0.38
N TYR A 429 -10.68 -23.30 0.45
CA TYR A 429 -10.18 -24.65 0.26
C TYR A 429 -9.20 -24.98 1.37
N LEU A 430 -9.50 -26.03 2.12
CA LEU A 430 -8.61 -26.60 3.11
C LEU A 430 -7.82 -27.73 2.46
N VAL A 431 -6.49 -27.62 2.42
CA VAL A 431 -5.62 -28.72 1.99
C VAL A 431 -4.89 -29.27 3.19
N ALA A 432 -5.19 -30.51 3.57
CA ALA A 432 -4.63 -31.18 4.74
C ALA A 432 -3.80 -32.39 4.32
N GLN A 433 -2.54 -32.45 4.76
CA GLN A 433 -1.74 -33.67 4.73
C GLN A 433 -1.88 -34.37 6.07
N LEU A 434 -2.55 -35.53 6.06
CA LEU A 434 -2.88 -36.34 7.22
C LEU A 434 -1.93 -37.53 7.33
N SER A 435 -1.58 -37.91 8.57
CA SER A 435 -0.72 -39.07 8.84
C SER A 435 -1.39 -40.42 8.54
N SER A 436 -2.72 -40.50 8.55
CA SER A 436 -3.47 -41.72 8.25
C SER A 436 -4.79 -41.47 7.51
N GLU A 437 -5.27 -42.47 6.77
CA GLU A 437 -6.61 -42.45 6.16
C GLU A 437 -7.75 -42.37 7.19
N LYS A 438 -7.52 -42.87 8.41
CA LYS A 438 -8.51 -42.79 9.50
C LYS A 438 -8.80 -41.35 9.93
N ASP A 439 -7.81 -40.47 9.81
CA ASP A 439 -7.92 -39.06 10.21
C ASP A 439 -8.86 -38.27 9.31
N ILE A 440 -9.24 -38.79 8.13
CA ILE A 440 -10.28 -38.19 7.27
C ILE A 440 -11.61 -38.12 8.02
N SER A 441 -11.96 -39.17 8.77
CA SER A 441 -13.19 -39.17 9.57
C SER A 441 -13.14 -38.18 10.73
N VAL A 442 -11.94 -37.94 11.29
CA VAL A 442 -11.71 -36.96 12.35
C VAL A 442 -11.79 -35.54 11.79
N LEU A 443 -11.26 -35.31 10.59
CA LEU A 443 -11.42 -34.06 9.86
C LEU A 443 -12.90 -33.76 9.59
N ASP A 444 -13.64 -34.72 9.04
CA ASP A 444 -15.07 -34.59 8.75
C ASP A 444 -15.86 -34.21 10.03
N ALA A 445 -15.52 -34.80 11.19
CA ALA A 445 -16.17 -34.50 12.47
C ALA A 445 -15.83 -33.12 13.07
N ASN A 446 -14.71 -32.50 12.68
CA ASN A 446 -14.26 -31.21 13.22
C ASN A 446 -14.45 -30.04 12.25
N LEU A 447 -14.89 -30.31 11.00
CA LEU A 447 -14.92 -29.32 9.93
C LEU A 447 -15.94 -28.21 10.20
N ASP A 448 -17.16 -28.55 10.62
CA ASP A 448 -18.23 -27.57 10.88
C ASP A 448 -17.87 -26.62 12.02
N ASP A 449 -17.31 -27.17 13.10
CA ASP A 449 -16.82 -26.42 14.26
C ASP A 449 -15.65 -25.50 13.87
N PHE A 450 -14.73 -25.96 13.01
CA PHE A 450 -13.68 -25.11 12.45
C PHE A 450 -14.25 -23.96 11.59
N VAL A 451 -15.16 -24.27 10.66
CA VAL A 451 -15.83 -23.29 9.78
C VAL A 451 -16.53 -22.21 10.61
N HIS A 452 -17.21 -22.61 11.69
CA HIS A 452 -17.85 -21.67 12.60
C HIS A 452 -16.84 -20.74 13.29
N ARG A 453 -15.73 -21.28 13.82
CA ARG A 453 -14.68 -20.48 14.49
C ARG A 453 -13.96 -19.50 13.57
N ILE A 454 -13.77 -19.83 12.30
CA ILE A 454 -13.08 -18.96 11.34
C ILE A 454 -14.00 -17.96 10.64
N SER A 455 -15.32 -18.04 10.86
CA SER A 455 -16.31 -17.19 10.19
C SER A 455 -15.98 -15.70 10.30
N ASP A 456 -15.84 -15.20 11.52
CA ASP A 456 -15.60 -13.77 11.78
C ASP A 456 -14.20 -13.35 11.37
N ILE A 457 -13.23 -14.28 11.45
CA ILE A 457 -11.84 -14.08 11.03
C ILE A 457 -11.77 -13.86 9.51
N VAL A 458 -12.47 -14.69 8.74
CA VAL A 458 -12.49 -14.59 7.27
C VAL A 458 -13.27 -13.36 6.82
N GLN A 459 -14.38 -13.05 7.50
CA GLN A 459 -15.19 -11.87 7.18
C GLN A 459 -14.41 -10.56 7.36
N ASN A 460 -13.55 -10.50 8.37
CA ASN A 460 -12.71 -9.34 8.68
C ASN A 460 -11.24 -9.65 8.41
N TYR A 461 -10.95 -10.44 7.38
CA TYR A 461 -9.58 -10.88 7.12
C TYR A 461 -8.70 -9.72 6.68
N LEU A 462 -9.21 -8.81 5.85
CA LEU A 462 -8.53 -7.58 5.41
C LEU A 462 -9.36 -6.34 5.74
#